data_AF-A0A956VZ01-F1
#
_entry.id   AF-A0A956VZ01-F1
#
_cell.length_a   1.000
_cell.length_b   1.000
_cell.length_c   1.000
_cell.angle_alpha   90.00
_cell.angle_beta   90.00
_cell.angle_gamma   90.00
#
_symmetry.space_group_name_H-M   'P 1'
#
loop_
_entity.id
_entity.type
_entity.pdbx_description
1 polymer ?
#
loop_
_entity_poly.entity_id
_entity_poly.type
_entity_poly.pdbx_seq_one_letter_code
_entity_poly.pdbx_strand_id
1 'polypeptide(L)'
;DGVLHEAEAWFRDAEHIRRVADRIVAPLGRRLDETSPMVDARLPDGSRVNVVLPPIAVNSPTITVRKFRHDRFDMNDLVRIGSLSEQAADFLREAVRCRTSILISGGTGSGKTTLLSALSEAIPETERIVTIEDPIEIRLRQRHVVTLEARPAVTSAKSAVTQRDLVRNALRMRPDRIIIGEVRGAEAFDMMQAMNTGHEGSLSTVHANTPRDALSRVENMVMMAGFDLPVTA
;
A
#
# COMPACT_ATOMS: atom_id res chain seq x y z
N ASP A 1 7.00 11.70 -16.99
CA ASP A 1 5.96 12.66 -17.40
C ASP A 1 4.56 12.23 -16.97
N GLY A 2 4.26 10.92 -16.88
CA GLY A 2 2.93 10.47 -16.42
C GLY A 2 1.84 10.67 -17.47
N VAL A 3 2.25 10.72 -18.74
CA VAL A 3 1.39 10.90 -19.91
C VAL A 3 1.16 9.54 -20.56
N LEU A 4 0.00 9.37 -21.20
CA LEU A 4 -0.31 8.17 -21.98
C LEU A 4 0.42 8.22 -23.31
N HIS A 5 1.07 7.12 -23.67
CA HIS A 5 1.71 6.93 -24.96
C HIS A 5 1.11 5.71 -25.64
N GLU A 6 0.87 5.82 -26.94
CA GLU A 6 0.47 4.69 -27.76
C GLU A 6 1.65 3.72 -27.89
N ALA A 7 1.38 2.42 -27.68
CA ALA A 7 2.39 1.39 -27.86
C ALA A 7 2.47 1.00 -29.35
N GLU A 8 3.64 0.61 -29.83
CA GLU A 8 3.80 0.10 -31.20
C GLU A 8 3.06 -1.24 -31.42
N ALA A 9 2.78 -1.97 -30.33
CA ALA A 9 2.04 -3.21 -30.35
C ALA A 9 0.52 -2.97 -30.33
N TRP A 10 -0.21 -3.73 -31.14
CA TRP A 10 -1.67 -3.65 -31.25
C TRP A 10 -2.33 -5.03 -31.10
N PHE A 11 -3.59 -5.04 -30.69
CA PHE A 11 -4.42 -6.24 -30.68
C PHE A 11 -5.28 -6.28 -31.93
N ARG A 12 -5.38 -7.47 -32.57
CA ARG A 12 -6.17 -7.66 -33.80
C ARG A 12 -7.67 -7.39 -33.63
N ASP A 13 -8.24 -7.87 -32.54
CA ASP A 13 -9.68 -7.82 -32.25
C ASP A 13 -9.92 -8.10 -30.76
N ALA A 14 -11.18 -7.98 -30.33
CA ALA A 14 -11.60 -8.25 -28.96
C ALA A 14 -11.33 -9.70 -28.51
N GLU A 15 -11.42 -10.67 -29.42
CA GLU A 15 -11.09 -12.06 -29.11
C GLU A 15 -9.59 -12.24 -28.84
N HIS A 16 -8.72 -11.51 -29.54
CA HIS A 16 -7.29 -11.54 -29.31
C HIS A 16 -6.96 -11.02 -27.91
N ILE A 17 -7.62 -9.95 -27.48
CA ILE A 17 -7.48 -9.44 -26.11
C ILE A 17 -7.98 -10.48 -25.11
N ARG A 18 -9.14 -11.11 -25.35
CA ARG A 18 -9.67 -12.18 -24.49
C ARG A 18 -8.69 -13.34 -24.35
N ARG A 19 -8.13 -13.85 -25.45
CA ARG A 19 -7.13 -14.94 -25.41
C ARG A 19 -5.88 -14.55 -24.64
N VAL A 20 -5.42 -13.31 -24.77
CA VAL A 20 -4.27 -12.80 -24.01
C VAL A 20 -4.59 -12.69 -22.52
N ALA A 21 -5.77 -12.17 -22.18
CA ALA A 21 -6.27 -12.14 -20.81
C ALA A 21 -6.34 -13.55 -20.19
N ASP A 22 -6.94 -14.52 -20.88
CA ASP A 22 -7.04 -15.90 -20.41
C ASP A 22 -5.65 -16.50 -20.18
N ARG A 23 -4.69 -16.24 -21.09
CA ARG A 23 -3.30 -16.71 -20.93
C ARG A 23 -2.58 -16.07 -19.75
N ILE A 24 -2.86 -14.81 -19.43
CA ILE A 24 -2.29 -14.12 -18.27
C ILE A 24 -2.90 -14.68 -16.97
N VAL A 25 -4.20 -14.93 -16.96
CA VAL A 25 -4.96 -15.24 -15.74
C VAL A 25 -4.92 -16.74 -15.39
N ALA A 26 -4.92 -17.64 -16.38
CA ALA A 26 -4.89 -19.08 -16.19
C ALA A 26 -3.80 -19.59 -15.22
N PRO A 27 -2.52 -19.20 -15.33
CA PRO A 27 -1.48 -19.66 -14.40
C PRO A 27 -1.64 -19.10 -12.98
N LEU A 28 -2.46 -18.08 -12.77
CA LEU A 28 -2.69 -17.44 -11.46
C LEU A 28 -3.79 -18.15 -10.65
N GLY A 29 -4.42 -19.18 -11.22
CA GLY A 29 -5.51 -19.93 -10.57
C GLY A 29 -6.75 -19.06 -10.31
N ARG A 30 -6.95 -18.00 -11.10
CA ARG A 30 -8.10 -17.12 -11.01
C ARG A 30 -9.12 -17.45 -12.10
N ARG A 31 -10.40 -17.21 -11.80
CA ARG A 31 -11.49 -17.37 -12.76
C ARG A 31 -11.73 -16.06 -13.49
N LEU A 32 -11.89 -16.14 -14.80
CA LEU A 32 -12.26 -15.03 -15.67
C LEU A 32 -13.25 -15.56 -16.71
N ASP A 33 -14.53 -15.35 -16.45
CA ASP A 33 -15.64 -15.84 -17.27
C ASP A 33 -16.85 -14.90 -17.14
N GLU A 34 -17.99 -15.23 -17.78
CA GLU A 34 -19.19 -14.38 -17.75
C GLU A 34 -19.80 -14.23 -16.34
N THR A 35 -19.57 -15.21 -15.45
CA THR A 35 -20.03 -15.18 -14.06
C THR A 35 -19.05 -14.44 -13.14
N SER A 36 -17.82 -14.21 -13.58
CA SER A 36 -16.77 -13.45 -12.90
C SER A 36 -15.97 -12.64 -13.93
N PRO A 37 -16.55 -11.56 -14.48
CA PRO A 37 -16.00 -10.83 -15.62
C PRO A 37 -14.85 -9.89 -15.25
N MET A 38 -14.48 -9.82 -13.97
CA MET A 38 -13.42 -8.95 -13.47
C MET A 38 -12.44 -9.76 -12.64
N VAL A 39 -11.15 -9.51 -12.81
CA VAL A 39 -10.11 -10.12 -11.99
C VAL A 39 -8.99 -9.13 -11.69
N ASP A 40 -8.60 -9.10 -10.42
CA ASP A 40 -7.37 -8.49 -9.94
C ASP A 40 -6.40 -9.59 -9.52
N ALA A 41 -5.18 -9.55 -10.03
CA ALA A 41 -4.17 -10.55 -9.74
C ALA A 41 -2.74 -9.99 -9.73
N ARG A 42 -1.81 -10.80 -9.22
CA ARG A 42 -0.38 -10.48 -9.16
C ARG A 42 0.38 -11.39 -10.11
N LEU A 43 1.20 -10.79 -10.97
CA LEU A 43 2.08 -11.48 -11.90
C LEU A 43 3.35 -11.97 -11.17
N PRO A 44 4.09 -12.96 -11.72
CA PRO A 44 5.30 -13.48 -11.09
C PRO A 44 6.41 -12.45 -10.83
N ASP A 45 6.45 -11.38 -11.62
CA ASP A 45 7.38 -10.24 -11.44
C ASP A 45 6.94 -9.27 -10.34
N GLY A 46 5.80 -9.51 -9.68
CA GLY A 46 5.21 -8.66 -8.66
C GLY A 46 4.30 -7.56 -9.22
N SER A 47 4.25 -7.36 -10.54
CA SER A 47 3.34 -6.44 -11.19
C SER A 47 1.88 -6.83 -10.94
N ARG A 48 0.99 -5.85 -10.93
CA ARG A 48 -0.44 -6.09 -10.78
C ARG A 48 -1.11 -6.08 -12.14
N VAL A 49 -2.04 -7.00 -12.34
CA VAL A 49 -2.90 -7.02 -13.52
C VAL A 49 -4.36 -6.93 -13.09
N ASN A 50 -5.09 -6.04 -13.74
CA ASN A 50 -6.54 -5.95 -13.69
C ASN A 50 -7.08 -6.30 -15.09
N VAL A 51 -8.05 -7.19 -15.16
CA VAL A 51 -8.74 -7.53 -16.41
C VAL A 51 -10.24 -7.39 -16.22
N VAL A 52 -10.90 -6.78 -17.20
CA VAL A 52 -12.36 -6.64 -17.24
C VAL A 52 -12.89 -7.10 -18.59
N LEU A 53 -13.90 -7.98 -18.58
CA LEU A 53 -14.57 -8.51 -19.76
C LEU A 53 -15.92 -7.82 -20.03
N PRO A 54 -16.42 -7.86 -21.27
CA PRO A 54 -17.83 -7.62 -21.55
C PRO A 54 -18.74 -8.54 -20.72
N PRO A 55 -19.94 -8.09 -20.33
CA PRO A 55 -20.55 -6.80 -20.67
C PRO A 55 -20.08 -5.62 -19.80
N ILE A 56 -19.22 -5.83 -18.80
CA ILE A 56 -18.76 -4.74 -17.91
C ILE A 56 -17.86 -3.76 -18.67
N ALA A 57 -16.92 -4.28 -19.45
CA ALA A 57 -16.19 -3.50 -20.43
C ALA A 57 -16.97 -3.51 -21.75
N VAL A 58 -17.91 -2.56 -21.89
CA VAL A 58 -18.94 -2.53 -22.94
C VAL A 58 -18.39 -2.73 -24.36
N ASN A 59 -17.27 -2.10 -24.68
CA ASN A 59 -16.75 -2.09 -26.05
C ASN A 59 -15.85 -3.28 -26.37
N SER A 60 -15.03 -3.71 -25.41
CA SER A 60 -13.98 -4.72 -25.60
C SER A 60 -13.39 -5.10 -24.24
N PRO A 61 -12.84 -6.32 -24.07
CA PRO A 61 -12.01 -6.64 -22.91
C PRO A 61 -10.91 -5.59 -22.69
N THR A 62 -10.61 -5.29 -21.43
CA THR A 62 -9.52 -4.38 -21.03
C THR A 62 -8.53 -5.10 -20.13
N ILE A 63 -7.24 -4.76 -20.28
CA ILE A 63 -6.14 -5.28 -19.47
C ILE A 63 -5.33 -4.07 -19.01
N THR A 64 -5.18 -3.91 -17.70
CA THR A 64 -4.33 -2.87 -17.10
C THR A 64 -3.22 -3.54 -16.30
N VAL A 65 -1.97 -3.28 -16.68
CA VAL A 65 -0.80 -3.76 -15.95
C VAL A 65 -0.12 -2.61 -15.23
N ARG A 66 -0.10 -2.65 -13.90
CA ARG A 66 0.68 -1.73 -13.08
C ARG A 66 2.01 -2.39 -12.74
N LYS A 67 3.06 -1.99 -13.47
CA LYS A 67 4.41 -2.50 -13.25
C LYS A 67 4.87 -2.23 -11.83
N PHE A 68 5.49 -3.23 -11.22
CA PHE A 68 6.22 -3.03 -9.98
C PHE A 68 7.51 -2.24 -10.28
N ARG A 69 7.71 -1.11 -9.61
CA ARG A 69 8.97 -0.34 -9.74
C ARG A 69 10.02 -0.97 -8.83
N HIS A 70 11.18 -1.28 -9.39
CA HIS A 70 12.31 -1.83 -8.64
C HIS A 70 13.19 -0.76 -7.98
N ASP A 71 13.07 0.50 -8.41
CA ASP A 71 13.95 1.58 -7.95
C ASP A 71 13.61 1.97 -6.51
N ARG A 72 14.55 1.69 -5.60
CA ARG A 72 14.49 2.07 -4.20
C ARG A 72 15.32 3.32 -4.02
N PHE A 73 14.68 4.42 -3.68
CA PHE A 73 15.38 5.63 -3.27
C PHE A 73 15.75 5.51 -1.80
N ASP A 74 17.02 5.69 -1.48
CA ASP A 74 17.44 5.97 -0.11
C ASP A 74 17.31 7.47 0.22
N MET A 75 17.53 7.83 1.48
CA MET A 75 17.46 9.24 1.90
C MET A 75 18.49 10.13 1.19
N ASN A 76 19.66 9.61 0.81
CA ASN A 76 20.67 10.37 0.09
C ASN A 76 20.27 10.59 -1.37
N ASP A 77 19.61 9.61 -1.99
CA ASP A 77 19.06 9.73 -3.33
C ASP A 77 17.98 10.81 -3.36
N LEU A 78 17.10 10.86 -2.35
CA LEU A 78 16.07 11.91 -2.21
C LEU A 78 16.69 13.32 -2.08
N VAL A 79 17.81 13.45 -1.35
CA VAL A 79 18.56 14.71 -1.29
C VAL A 79 19.20 15.03 -2.65
N ARG A 80 19.81 14.05 -3.30
CA ARG A 80 20.49 14.21 -4.60
C ARG A 80 19.55 14.70 -5.70
N ILE A 81 18.30 14.20 -5.73
CA ILE A 81 17.28 14.65 -6.69
C ILE A 81 16.54 15.92 -6.24
N GLY A 82 16.93 16.53 -5.12
CA GLY A 82 16.32 17.76 -4.60
C GLY A 82 14.91 17.59 -4.00
N SER A 83 14.49 16.36 -3.67
CA SER A 83 13.21 16.12 -3.00
C SER A 83 13.23 16.46 -1.50
N LEU A 84 14.41 16.39 -0.87
CA LEU A 84 14.65 16.80 0.51
C LEU A 84 15.89 17.68 0.59
N SER A 85 15.92 18.62 1.53
CA SER A 85 17.19 19.22 1.95
C SER A 85 17.97 18.25 2.83
N GLU A 86 19.29 18.43 2.92
CA GLU A 86 20.15 17.64 3.80
C GLU A 86 19.71 17.76 5.27
N GLN A 87 19.38 18.98 5.71
CA GLN A 87 18.91 19.22 7.09
C GLN A 87 17.59 18.50 7.38
N ALA A 88 16.66 18.48 6.42
CA ALA A 88 15.40 17.76 6.57
C ALA A 88 15.63 16.24 6.61
N ALA A 89 16.54 15.73 5.77
CA ALA A 89 16.90 14.32 5.78
C ALA A 89 17.48 13.88 7.12
N ASP A 90 18.40 14.66 7.70
CA ASP A 90 19.02 14.36 8.99
C ASP A 90 18.03 14.45 10.14
N PHE A 91 17.19 15.48 10.16
CA PHE A 91 16.11 15.59 11.16
C PHE A 91 15.19 14.37 11.13
N LEU A 92 14.76 13.95 9.94
CA LEU A 92 13.85 12.81 9.81
C LEU A 92 14.54 11.48 10.16
N ARG A 93 15.82 11.30 9.84
CA ARG A 93 16.59 10.11 10.26
C ARG A 93 16.64 10.00 11.78
N GLU A 94 16.96 11.10 12.46
CA GLU A 94 17.04 11.10 13.91
C GLU A 94 15.64 10.95 14.55
N ALA A 95 14.59 11.52 13.95
CA ALA A 95 13.21 11.26 14.38
C ALA A 95 12.85 9.76 14.31
N VAL A 96 13.25 9.06 13.24
CA VAL A 96 13.04 7.61 13.11
C VAL A 96 13.83 6.85 14.19
N ARG A 97 15.09 7.20 14.43
CA ARG A 97 15.95 6.57 15.45
C ARG A 97 15.44 6.77 16.87
N CYS A 98 14.89 7.95 17.15
CA CYS A 98 14.24 8.29 18.41
C CYS A 98 12.83 7.69 18.57
N ARG A 99 12.39 6.84 17.64
CA ARG A 99 11.05 6.20 17.64
C ARG A 99 9.89 7.20 17.63
N THR A 100 10.07 8.36 17.00
CA THR A 100 8.94 9.24 16.68
C THR A 100 8.06 8.57 15.63
N SER A 101 6.76 8.45 15.89
CA SER A 101 5.80 7.99 14.89
C SER A 101 5.61 9.06 13.81
N ILE A 102 5.69 8.67 12.53
CA ILE A 102 5.66 9.60 11.40
C ILE A 102 4.52 9.23 10.45
N LEU A 103 3.65 10.19 10.20
CA LEU A 103 2.58 10.11 9.21
C LEU A 103 2.96 10.93 7.97
N ILE A 104 3.03 10.28 6.82
CA ILE A 104 3.44 10.90 5.55
C ILE A 104 2.20 11.17 4.71
N SER A 105 1.91 12.44 4.42
CA SER A 105 0.78 12.84 3.59
C SER A 105 1.20 13.29 2.19
N GLY A 106 0.23 13.30 1.26
CA GLY A 106 0.43 13.70 -0.13
C GLY A 106 -0.59 13.08 -1.09
N GLY A 107 -0.70 13.66 -2.28
CA GLY A 107 -1.59 13.20 -3.35
C GLY A 107 -1.17 11.86 -3.99
N THR A 108 -1.91 11.41 -4.99
CA THR A 108 -1.56 10.23 -5.78
C THR A 108 -0.29 10.50 -6.56
N GLY A 109 0.67 9.58 -6.52
CA GLY A 109 1.94 9.72 -7.24
C GLY A 109 2.94 10.72 -6.65
N SER A 110 2.67 11.30 -5.47
CA SER A 110 3.55 12.29 -4.84
C SER A 110 4.80 11.71 -4.15
N GLY A 111 5.03 10.39 -4.26
CA GLY A 111 6.19 9.73 -3.66
C GLY A 111 6.08 9.36 -2.18
N LYS A 112 4.86 9.30 -1.58
CA LYS A 112 4.67 8.94 -0.15
C LYS A 112 5.34 7.63 0.23
N THR A 113 5.06 6.55 -0.50
CA THR A 113 5.62 5.22 -0.25
C THR A 113 7.14 5.19 -0.46
N THR A 114 7.64 6.01 -1.38
CA THR A 114 9.08 6.19 -1.61
C THR A 114 9.74 6.84 -0.40
N LEU A 115 9.19 7.95 0.10
CA LEU A 115 9.68 8.61 1.30
C LEU A 115 9.59 7.69 2.52
N LEU A 116 8.49 6.95 2.69
CA LEU A 116 8.34 5.96 3.76
C LEU A 116 9.46 4.92 3.69
N SER A 117 9.71 4.37 2.51
CA SER A 117 10.75 3.36 2.30
C SER A 117 12.14 3.93 2.58
N ALA A 118 12.44 5.16 2.16
CA ALA A 118 13.71 5.82 2.47
C ALA A 118 13.89 6.05 3.98
N LEU A 119 12.85 6.56 4.66
CA LEU A 119 12.87 6.80 6.11
C LEU A 119 13.06 5.51 6.91
N SER A 120 12.44 4.43 6.44
CA SER A 120 12.52 3.15 7.10
C SER A 120 13.96 2.62 7.18
N GLU A 121 14.88 3.02 6.30
CA GLU A 121 16.30 2.61 6.38
C GLU A 121 17.00 3.13 7.65
N ALA A 122 16.49 4.19 8.29
CA ALA A 122 17.02 4.69 9.55
C ALA A 122 16.60 3.83 10.77
N ILE A 123 15.70 2.86 10.59
CA ILE A 123 15.30 1.91 11.63
C ILE A 123 16.48 0.97 11.94
N PRO A 124 16.89 0.83 13.23
CA PRO A 124 17.99 -0.06 13.61
C PRO A 124 17.77 -1.53 13.18
N GLU A 125 18.84 -2.20 12.74
CA GLU A 125 18.84 -3.62 12.34
C GLU A 125 18.42 -4.60 13.45
N THR A 126 18.46 -4.15 14.70
CA THR A 126 18.04 -4.94 15.87
C THR A 126 16.53 -4.99 16.07
N GLU A 127 15.78 -4.14 15.36
CA GLU A 127 14.32 -4.02 15.50
C GLU A 127 13.59 -4.95 14.52
N ARG A 128 12.56 -5.62 15.02
CA ARG A 128 11.62 -6.44 14.25
C ARG A 128 10.50 -5.56 13.72
N ILE A 129 10.34 -5.57 12.40
CA ILE A 129 9.37 -4.73 11.70
C ILE A 129 8.26 -5.60 11.11
N VAL A 130 7.00 -5.20 11.29
CA VAL A 130 5.85 -5.78 10.58
C VAL A 130 5.28 -4.73 9.64
N THR A 131 5.27 -5.01 8.34
CA THR A 131 4.59 -4.17 7.34
C THR A 131 3.20 -4.72 7.03
N ILE A 132 2.21 -3.83 6.88
CA ILE A 132 0.81 -4.16 6.57
C ILE A 132 0.39 -3.31 5.38
N GLU A 133 -0.05 -3.95 4.30
CA GLU A 133 -0.27 -3.26 3.03
C GLU A 133 -1.48 -3.82 2.27
N ASP A 134 -2.08 -2.98 1.43
CA ASP A 134 -3.16 -3.36 0.52
C ASP A 134 -3.01 -2.59 -0.80
N PRO A 135 -2.20 -3.08 -1.75
CA PRO A 135 -1.33 -4.28 -1.74
C PRO A 135 0.12 -3.98 -1.38
N ILE A 136 0.98 -5.01 -1.34
CA ILE A 136 2.42 -4.86 -1.02
C ILE A 136 3.15 -4.01 -2.07
N GLU A 137 3.74 -2.91 -1.61
CA GLU A 137 4.63 -2.01 -2.35
C GLU A 137 5.96 -1.77 -1.62
N ILE A 138 5.98 -1.82 -0.28
CA ILE A 138 7.12 -1.49 0.56
C ILE A 138 8.14 -2.64 0.56
N ARG A 139 9.42 -2.27 0.46
CA ARG A 139 10.55 -3.20 0.53
C ARG A 139 11.65 -2.65 1.42
N LEU A 140 11.61 -3.07 2.67
CA LEU A 140 12.59 -2.75 3.69
C LEU A 140 13.90 -3.53 3.49
N ARG A 141 15.03 -2.98 3.98
CA ARG A 141 16.36 -3.60 3.88
C ARG A 141 16.76 -4.38 5.13
N GLN A 142 16.11 -4.07 6.24
CA GLN A 142 16.36 -4.70 7.53
C GLN A 142 16.14 -6.21 7.44
N ARG A 143 16.92 -6.95 8.23
CA ARG A 143 16.89 -8.41 8.24
C ARG A 143 15.58 -8.98 8.79
N HIS A 144 15.01 -8.36 9.83
CA HIS A 144 13.87 -8.89 10.57
C HIS A 144 12.55 -8.22 10.17
N VAL A 145 12.13 -8.43 8.93
CA VAL A 145 10.89 -7.86 8.37
C VAL A 145 9.87 -8.95 8.09
N VAL A 146 8.64 -8.77 8.59
CA VAL A 146 7.49 -9.58 8.21
C VAL A 146 6.50 -8.73 7.44
N THR A 147 6.18 -9.13 6.21
CA THR A 147 5.24 -8.42 5.34
C THR A 147 3.89 -9.12 5.30
N LEU A 148 2.84 -8.38 5.61
CA LEU A 148 1.46 -8.82 5.61
C LEU A 148 0.67 -8.06 4.53
N GLU A 149 -0.12 -8.79 3.74
CA GLU A 149 -0.94 -8.23 2.66
C GLU A 149 -2.41 -8.49 2.96
N ALA A 150 -3.23 -7.44 2.89
CA ALA A 150 -4.68 -7.57 2.97
C ALA A 150 -5.19 -8.40 1.78
N ARG A 151 -6.22 -9.20 2.03
CA ARG A 151 -6.82 -10.05 1.01
C ARG A 151 -8.31 -9.74 0.91
N PRO A 152 -8.80 -9.25 -0.25
CA PRO A 152 -10.23 -9.05 -0.45
C PRO A 152 -10.96 -10.41 -0.43
N ALA A 153 -12.26 -10.38 -0.12
CA ALA A 153 -13.10 -11.57 -0.20
C ALA A 153 -13.10 -12.10 -1.64
N VAL A 154 -12.94 -13.42 -1.78
CA VAL A 154 -13.13 -14.08 -3.08
C VAL A 154 -14.56 -14.57 -3.14
N THR A 155 -15.24 -14.36 -4.28
CA THR A 155 -16.59 -14.83 -4.59
C THR A 155 -16.74 -16.29 -4.17
N SER A 156 -17.51 -16.53 -3.08
CA SER A 156 -17.85 -17.79 -2.38
C SER A 156 -17.29 -18.00 -0.97
N ALA A 157 -16.15 -17.40 -0.59
CA ALA A 157 -15.57 -17.57 0.75
C ALA A 157 -15.65 -16.26 1.57
N LYS A 158 -16.40 -16.28 2.67
CA LYS A 158 -16.43 -15.22 3.70
C LYS A 158 -15.10 -15.15 4.46
N SER A 159 -14.00 -14.81 3.80
CA SER A 159 -12.69 -14.70 4.44
C SER A 159 -11.86 -13.56 3.85
N ALA A 160 -12.47 -12.37 3.73
CA ALA A 160 -11.65 -11.17 3.59
C ALA A 160 -10.72 -11.06 4.80
N VAL A 161 -9.47 -10.71 4.56
CA VAL A 161 -8.51 -10.35 5.61
C VAL A 161 -8.20 -8.88 5.41
N THR A 162 -8.74 -8.03 6.28
CA THR A 162 -8.60 -6.58 6.17
C THR A 162 -7.27 -6.11 6.75
N GLN A 163 -6.81 -4.90 6.40
CA GLN A 163 -5.67 -4.28 7.07
C GLN A 163 -5.87 -4.22 8.59
N ARG A 164 -7.10 -3.96 9.05
CA ARG A 164 -7.46 -3.95 10.48
C ARG A 164 -7.21 -5.29 11.16
N ASP A 165 -7.58 -6.40 10.51
CA ASP A 165 -7.32 -7.76 11.02
C ASP A 165 -5.81 -8.02 11.13
N LEU A 166 -5.04 -7.54 10.15
CA LEU A 166 -3.59 -7.67 10.12
C LEU A 166 -2.92 -6.84 11.22
N VAL A 167 -3.38 -5.62 11.50
CA VAL A 167 -2.85 -4.78 12.59
C VAL A 167 -3.05 -5.49 13.93
N ARG A 168 -4.26 -6.02 14.18
CA ARG A 168 -4.56 -6.78 15.40
C ARG A 168 -3.72 -8.04 15.53
N ASN A 169 -3.49 -8.74 14.42
CA ASN A 169 -2.62 -9.91 14.41
C ASN A 169 -1.15 -9.54 14.67
N ALA A 170 -0.68 -8.43 14.10
CA ALA A 170 0.68 -7.95 14.25
C ALA A 170 1.07 -7.71 15.71
N LEU A 171 0.15 -7.24 16.55
CA LEU A 171 0.37 -7.05 18.00
C LEU A 171 0.77 -8.35 18.72
N ARG A 172 0.47 -9.53 18.16
CA ARG A 172 0.85 -10.84 18.72
C ARG A 172 2.19 -11.35 18.17
N MET A 173 2.81 -10.62 17.27
CA MET A 173 4.03 -11.03 16.57
C MET A 173 5.31 -10.45 17.20
N ARG A 174 5.17 -9.81 18.38
CA ARG A 174 6.22 -9.08 19.09
C ARG A 174 6.99 -8.10 18.16
N PRO A 175 6.31 -7.21 17.42
CA PRO A 175 7.01 -6.22 16.61
C PRO A 175 7.65 -5.16 17.52
N ASP A 176 8.80 -4.65 17.12
CA ASP A 176 9.33 -3.39 17.64
C ASP A 176 8.68 -2.21 16.88
N ARG A 177 8.36 -2.40 15.58
CA ARG A 177 7.62 -1.42 14.76
C ARG A 177 6.53 -2.05 13.93
N ILE A 178 5.42 -1.33 13.80
CA ILE A 178 4.36 -1.62 12.84
C ILE A 178 4.34 -0.51 11.80
N ILE A 179 4.42 -0.91 10.53
CA ILE A 179 4.38 0.02 9.40
C ILE A 179 3.13 -0.29 8.59
N ILE A 180 2.28 0.71 8.41
CA ILE A 180 1.08 0.57 7.58
C ILE A 180 1.33 1.31 6.27
N GLY A 181 1.27 0.61 5.14
CA GLY A 181 1.64 1.19 3.85
C GLY A 181 0.79 2.40 3.49
N GLU A 182 -0.52 2.31 3.70
CA GLU A 182 -1.44 3.44 3.61
C GLU A 182 -2.68 3.18 4.45
N VAL A 183 -3.00 4.13 5.33
CA VAL A 183 -4.23 4.12 6.12
C VAL A 183 -5.35 4.78 5.31
N ARG A 184 -6.46 4.06 5.17
CA ARG A 184 -7.63 4.41 4.35
C ARG A 184 -8.96 4.24 5.09
N GLY A 185 -8.97 3.60 6.27
CA GLY A 185 -10.20 3.32 7.00
C GLY A 185 -9.98 2.90 8.46
N ALA A 186 -10.83 2.00 8.95
CA ALA A 186 -10.96 1.65 10.36
C ALA A 186 -9.67 1.14 11.03
N GLU A 187 -8.70 0.66 10.26
CA GLU A 187 -7.35 0.31 10.75
C GLU A 187 -6.61 1.49 11.38
N ALA A 188 -6.99 2.74 11.08
CA ALA A 188 -6.45 3.94 11.69
C ALA A 188 -6.52 3.90 13.23
N PHE A 189 -7.62 3.38 13.78
CA PHE A 189 -7.80 3.27 15.22
C PHE A 189 -6.85 2.25 15.85
N ASP A 190 -6.78 1.04 15.28
CA ASP A 190 -5.88 -0.01 15.77
C ASP A 190 -4.39 0.41 15.59
N MET A 191 -4.06 1.18 14.55
CA MET A 191 -2.74 1.81 14.36
C MET A 191 -2.40 2.76 15.51
N MET A 192 -3.28 3.72 15.82
CA MET A 192 -3.04 4.68 16.90
C MET A 192 -2.95 3.98 18.26
N GLN A 193 -3.78 2.96 18.49
CA GLN A 193 -3.65 2.15 19.70
C GLN A 193 -2.30 1.45 19.77
N ALA A 194 -1.82 0.85 18.67
CA ALA A 194 -0.50 0.22 18.64
C ALA A 194 0.61 1.23 18.99
N MET A 195 0.57 2.42 18.39
CA MET A 195 1.50 3.52 18.67
C MET A 195 1.50 3.93 20.15
N ASN A 196 0.33 3.94 20.79
CA ASN A 196 0.18 4.31 22.20
C ASN A 196 0.48 3.14 23.17
N THR A 197 0.55 1.89 22.69
CA THR A 197 0.70 0.68 23.51
C THR A 197 2.01 -0.04 23.25
N GLY A 198 3.11 0.72 23.22
CA GLY A 198 4.47 0.17 23.21
C GLY A 198 5.03 -0.16 21.82
N HIS A 199 4.36 0.24 20.74
CA HIS A 199 4.86 0.11 19.36
C HIS A 199 5.13 1.48 18.74
N GLU A 200 5.93 2.28 19.46
CA GLU A 200 6.38 3.61 19.05
C GLU A 200 7.23 3.54 17.76
N GLY A 201 7.42 4.68 17.11
CA GLY A 201 8.25 4.77 15.89
C GLY A 201 7.60 4.16 14.66
N SER A 202 6.29 3.94 14.70
CA SER A 202 5.50 3.43 13.59
C SER A 202 5.45 4.44 12.44
N LEU A 203 5.49 3.95 11.20
CA LEU A 203 5.44 4.77 9.99
C LEU A 203 4.16 4.45 9.22
N SER A 204 3.51 5.47 8.68
CA SER A 204 2.35 5.29 7.81
C SER A 204 2.23 6.36 6.75
N THR A 205 1.49 6.06 5.67
CA THR A 205 1.06 7.07 4.70
C THR A 205 -0.43 7.31 4.74
N VAL A 206 -0.85 8.51 4.34
CA VAL A 206 -2.26 8.86 4.16
C VAL A 206 -2.42 9.78 2.96
N HIS A 207 -3.48 9.59 2.18
CA HIS A 207 -3.81 10.53 1.11
C HIS A 207 -4.42 11.80 1.70
N ALA A 208 -3.68 12.91 1.65
CA ALA A 208 -4.14 14.23 2.05
C ALA A 208 -3.30 15.31 1.36
N ASN A 209 -3.88 16.48 1.09
CA ASN A 209 -3.17 17.54 0.37
C ASN A 209 -2.35 18.44 1.29
N THR A 210 -2.58 18.37 2.61
CA THR A 210 -1.82 19.12 3.61
C THR A 210 -1.62 18.28 4.88
N PRO A 211 -0.62 18.59 5.73
CA PRO A 211 -0.46 17.94 7.02
C PRO A 211 -1.69 18.09 7.94
N ARG A 212 -2.40 19.23 7.87
CA ARG A 212 -3.60 19.45 8.69
C ARG A 212 -4.78 18.60 8.21
N ASP A 213 -4.99 18.53 6.90
CA ASP A 213 -6.00 17.64 6.28
C ASP A 213 -5.71 16.16 6.59
N ALA A 214 -4.43 15.78 6.65
CA ALA A 214 -4.02 14.43 7.04
C ALA A 214 -4.54 14.03 8.42
N LEU A 215 -4.46 14.94 9.41
CA LEU A 215 -4.97 14.70 10.76
C LEU A 215 -6.49 14.55 10.75
N SER A 216 -7.22 15.47 10.12
CA SER A 216 -8.68 15.39 10.02
C SER A 216 -9.16 14.13 9.29
N ARG A 217 -8.42 13.65 8.31
CA ARG A 217 -8.72 12.38 7.63
C ARG A 217 -8.50 11.17 8.54
N VAL A 218 -7.42 11.15 9.30
CA VAL A 218 -7.18 10.09 10.30
C VAL A 218 -8.28 10.10 11.36
N GLU A 219 -8.68 11.27 11.85
CA GLU A 219 -9.82 11.40 12.78
C GLU A 219 -11.11 10.80 12.19
N ASN A 220 -11.44 11.14 10.93
CA ASN A 220 -12.60 10.57 10.25
C ASN A 220 -12.50 9.04 10.10
N MET A 221 -11.33 8.51 9.74
CA MET A 221 -11.11 7.07 9.62
C MET A 221 -11.27 6.33 10.95
N VAL A 222 -10.88 6.98 12.05
CA VAL A 222 -11.08 6.47 13.41
C VAL A 222 -12.56 6.42 13.76
N MET A 223 -13.34 7.44 13.39
CA MET A 223 -14.81 7.40 13.57
C MET A 223 -15.46 6.23 12.80
N MET A 224 -14.94 5.89 11.62
CA MET A 224 -15.41 4.75 10.83
C MET A 224 -15.12 3.39 11.48
N ALA A 225 -14.27 3.31 12.51
CA ALA A 225 -13.95 2.06 13.20
C ALA A 225 -15.12 1.48 14.02
N GLY A 226 -16.23 2.23 14.13
CA GLY A 226 -17.50 1.77 14.68
C GLY A 226 -17.58 1.79 16.20
N PHE A 227 -16.79 2.66 16.85
CA PHE A 227 -16.95 2.96 18.27
C PHE A 227 -17.88 4.16 18.41
N ASP A 228 -18.82 4.09 19.35
CA ASP A 228 -19.43 5.29 19.94
C ASP A 228 -18.31 6.07 20.64
N LEU A 229 -17.56 6.87 19.87
CA LEU A 229 -16.68 7.86 20.46
C LEU A 229 -17.58 8.77 21.28
N PRO A 230 -17.31 8.97 22.58
CA PRO A 230 -18.11 9.87 23.38
C PRO A 230 -17.99 11.26 22.74
N VAL A 231 -19.05 11.68 22.06
CA VAL A 231 -19.17 13.03 21.52
C VAL A 231 -19.23 13.92 22.75
N THR A 232 -18.14 14.64 23.05
CA THR A 232 -18.19 15.71 24.03
C THR A 232 -19.16 16.76 23.52
N ALA A 233 -20.32 16.85 24.20
CA ALA A 233 -21.24 17.98 24.13
C ALA A 233 -20.63 19.20 24.82
#